data_AF-A0A6J1PQA6-F1
#
_entry.id   AF-A0A6J1PQA6-F1
#
_cell.length_a   1.000
_cell.length_b   1.000
_cell.length_c   1.000
_cell.angle_alpha   90.00
_cell.angle_beta   90.00
_cell.angle_gamma   90.00
#
_symmetry.space_group_name_H-M   'P 1'
#
loop_
_entity.id
_entity.type
_entity.pdbx_description
1 polymer ?
#
loop_
_entity_poly.entity_id
_entity_poly.type
_entity_poly.pdbx_seq_one_letter_code
_entity_poly.pdbx_strand_id
1 'polypeptide(L)'
;MLFMTEKNVDVALVQEPWLAKDRVRGLRTKEYTLLHSQTAGKKRACIVAKRSLKLTLLTQYSTNDLTVATCESQGNMKLLLASAYMPYDEAEPPPEAVQNLVLVARKQGRQLVIGCDANGHHIQWGSKDINERGESIMDFILTNNLTVCNRGNMPTFVNKVREKVIDLTLTTGEEGLIVEDWRVSLKRSISDHRRILFRINRAAPTSKPFRNPKRTNWEMFSELVEGYGNGGPEFQMSKYPSIEGIEALVNELEVALIKAFKKSCLVSRSRKATKPWWNGELRQLRTETRKLYNNAKRDKTKESWDIYKTSFNEFKYKIREAKWESFKEFSESLMDTSEAARFRKVLSKDPAIPSNIMKPDGSWTESNNETLELLMNTHFPGCGNIDYNDVRKDDFHRRGDLMTPAERETRAKMIVTEERVLWAVHSFDPYKSAGPDGILPIMLQKSLNSIIGMLRGMSCIRLHTEKMERGKGGVHN
;
A
#
# COMPACT_ATOMS: atom_id res chain seq x y z
N MET A 1 13.24 9.95 5.84
CA MET A 1 12.46 10.37 4.64
C MET A 1 13.25 11.05 3.54
N LEU A 2 13.83 12.25 3.72
CA LEU A 2 14.55 12.95 2.62
C LEU A 2 15.63 12.09 1.93
N PHE A 3 16.43 11.39 2.74
CA PHE A 3 17.45 10.47 2.24
C PHE A 3 16.86 9.32 1.41
N MET A 4 15.78 8.70 1.87
CA MET A 4 15.13 7.59 1.16
C MET A 4 14.62 8.03 -0.21
N THR A 5 13.98 9.20 -0.31
CA THR A 5 13.50 9.73 -1.59
C THR A 5 14.66 10.09 -2.54
N GLU A 6 15.73 10.70 -2.02
CA GLU A 6 16.90 11.10 -2.82
C GLU A 6 17.65 9.89 -3.37
N LYS A 7 17.80 8.83 -2.56
CA LYS A 7 18.51 7.59 -2.93
C LYS A 7 17.60 6.49 -3.47
N ASN A 8 16.31 6.79 -3.65
CA ASN A 8 15.29 5.85 -4.11
C ASN A 8 15.21 4.54 -3.29
N VAL A 9 15.43 4.63 -1.97
CA VAL A 9 15.44 3.47 -1.07
C VAL A 9 14.05 2.87 -0.97
N ASP A 10 13.93 1.56 -1.15
CA ASP A 10 12.64 0.87 -1.10
C ASP A 10 12.17 0.55 0.32
N VAL A 11 13.10 0.10 1.18
CA VAL A 11 12.84 -0.23 2.59
C VAL A 11 13.95 0.34 3.48
N ALA A 12 13.60 0.85 4.64
CA ALA A 12 14.52 1.20 5.73
C ALA A 12 14.10 0.48 7.01
N LEU A 13 15.06 -0.25 7.58
CA LEU A 13 15.00 -0.83 8.92
C LEU A 13 15.58 0.23 9.87
N VAL A 14 14.77 0.73 10.81
CA VAL A 14 15.11 1.88 11.64
C VAL A 14 15.05 1.50 13.11
N GLN A 15 16.15 1.78 13.81
CA GLN A 15 16.29 1.71 15.27
C GLN A 15 16.19 3.11 15.87
N GLU A 16 15.69 3.18 17.11
CA GLU A 16 15.45 4.39 17.88
C GLU A 16 14.79 5.54 17.09
N PRO A 17 13.62 5.27 16.45
CA PRO A 17 12.94 6.31 15.71
C PRO A 17 12.52 7.46 16.63
N TRP A 18 12.46 8.69 16.10
CA TRP A 18 12.01 9.83 16.90
C TRP A 18 10.56 9.65 17.37
N LEU A 19 10.37 9.74 18.69
CA LEU A 19 9.08 9.60 19.34
C LEU A 19 8.54 10.95 19.83
N ALA A 20 7.24 11.14 19.71
CA ALA A 20 6.52 12.20 20.41
C ALA A 20 5.29 11.60 21.11
N LYS A 21 5.28 11.67 22.45
CA LYS A 21 4.28 11.01 23.30
C LYS A 21 4.18 9.51 22.99
N ASP A 22 5.33 8.83 23.04
CA ASP A 22 5.51 7.38 22.77
C ASP A 22 5.09 6.89 21.38
N ARG A 23 4.91 7.80 20.43
CA ARG A 23 4.51 7.48 19.06
C ARG A 23 5.58 7.85 18.07
N VAL A 24 5.84 6.97 17.10
CA VAL A 24 6.74 7.24 15.99
C VAL A 24 6.17 8.33 15.09
N ARG A 25 6.95 9.39 14.86
CA ARG A 25 6.51 10.56 14.07
C ARG A 25 7.50 10.92 12.97
N GLY A 26 7.03 11.66 11.97
CA GLY A 26 7.88 12.22 10.90
C GLY A 26 8.35 11.24 9.82
N LEU A 27 8.01 9.95 9.94
CA LEU A 27 8.39 8.90 9.00
C LEU A 27 7.28 8.48 8.01
N ARG A 28 6.03 8.90 8.25
CA ARG A 28 4.90 8.63 7.36
C ARG A 28 4.84 9.64 6.21
N THR A 29 4.70 9.18 4.97
CA THR A 29 4.48 10.03 3.78
C THR A 29 3.46 9.40 2.83
N LYS A 30 3.10 10.10 1.74
CA LYS A 30 2.21 9.55 0.69
C LYS A 30 2.83 8.32 0.02
N GLU A 31 4.15 8.32 -0.23
CA GLU A 31 4.86 7.24 -0.95
C GLU A 31 5.26 6.07 -0.04
N TYR A 32 5.45 6.30 1.26
CA TYR A 32 5.96 5.31 2.20
C TYR A 32 4.93 4.97 3.29
N THR A 33 4.86 3.70 3.62
CA THR A 33 4.19 3.20 4.81
C THR A 33 5.19 3.08 5.96
N LEU A 34 4.69 3.28 7.17
CA LEU A 34 5.44 3.10 8.41
C LEU A 34 4.79 1.92 9.13
N LEU A 35 5.60 0.93 9.48
CA LEU A 35 5.23 -0.25 10.25
C LEU A 35 5.99 -0.21 11.57
N HIS A 36 5.30 -0.42 12.68
CA HIS A 36 5.89 -0.57 14.01
C HIS A 36 4.95 -1.41 14.87
N SER A 37 5.48 -1.99 15.95
CA SER A 37 4.66 -2.75 16.89
C SER A 37 3.51 -1.93 17.48
N GLN A 38 2.39 -2.59 17.78
CA GLN A 38 1.18 -2.01 18.36
C GLN A 38 1.09 -2.19 19.89
N THR A 39 2.11 -2.77 20.53
CA THR A 39 2.16 -2.94 21.99
C THR A 39 2.23 -1.60 22.76
N ALA A 40 1.96 -1.58 24.06
CA ALA A 40 2.19 -0.38 24.87
C ALA A 40 3.70 -0.13 25.09
N GLY A 41 4.11 1.14 25.24
CA GLY A 41 5.48 1.53 25.59
C GLY A 41 6.32 2.13 24.46
N LYS A 42 7.60 2.41 24.77
CA LYS A 42 8.55 3.13 23.92
C LYS A 42 8.95 2.28 22.70
N LYS A 43 8.65 2.76 21.49
CA LYS A 43 9.03 2.10 20.24
C LYS A 43 10.48 2.38 19.87
N ARG A 44 11.35 1.37 19.99
CA ARG A 44 12.78 1.43 19.63
C ARG A 44 13.10 0.80 18.27
N ALA A 45 12.14 0.16 17.62
CA ALA A 45 12.29 -0.30 16.23
C ALA A 45 11.07 0.03 15.36
N CYS A 46 11.30 0.29 14.07
CA CYS A 46 10.25 0.40 13.05
C CYS A 46 10.78 0.11 11.65
N ILE A 47 9.87 -0.16 10.71
CA ILE A 47 10.18 -0.36 9.29
C ILE A 47 9.46 0.72 8.48
N VAL A 48 10.19 1.38 7.58
CA VAL A 48 9.63 2.33 6.61
C VAL A 48 9.81 1.77 5.22
N ALA A 49 8.74 1.65 4.44
CA ALA A 49 8.82 1.04 3.12
C ALA A 49 7.93 1.69 2.07
N LYS A 50 8.30 1.60 0.79
CA LYS A 50 7.45 2.07 -0.31
C LYS A 50 6.13 1.31 -0.32
N ARG A 51 5.01 2.03 -0.50
CA ARG A 51 3.67 1.43 -0.57
C ARG A 51 3.51 0.42 -1.71
N SER A 52 4.30 0.56 -2.79
CA SER A 52 4.29 -0.37 -3.92
C SER A 52 4.74 -1.79 -3.56
N LEU A 53 5.49 -1.97 -2.46
CA LEU A 53 5.97 -3.28 -2.01
C LEU A 53 4.92 -4.08 -1.22
N LYS A 54 3.78 -3.49 -0.86
CA LYS A 54 2.69 -4.15 -0.12
C LYS A 54 3.16 -5.00 1.07
N LEU A 55 3.99 -4.42 1.94
CA LEU A 55 4.42 -5.10 3.18
C LEU A 55 3.30 -5.15 4.22
N THR A 56 3.16 -6.30 4.87
CA THR A 56 2.23 -6.53 5.98
C THR A 56 3.00 -6.70 7.28
N LEU A 57 2.56 -6.00 8.34
CA LEU A 57 3.14 -6.09 9.69
C LEU A 57 2.74 -7.42 10.34
N LEU A 58 3.71 -8.16 10.87
CA LEU A 58 3.46 -9.37 11.67
C LEU A 58 3.46 -8.99 13.15
N THR A 59 2.27 -8.68 13.68
CA THR A 59 2.09 -8.22 15.06
C THR A 59 2.52 -9.25 16.10
N GLN A 60 2.32 -10.54 15.82
CA GLN A 60 2.68 -11.64 16.71
C GLN A 60 4.20 -11.79 16.94
N TYR A 61 5.03 -11.27 16.03
CA TYR A 61 6.50 -11.28 16.16
C TYR A 61 7.06 -9.87 16.45
N SER A 62 6.21 -8.84 16.54
CA SER A 62 6.65 -7.45 16.67
C SER A 62 6.53 -6.93 18.10
N THR A 63 7.66 -6.67 18.75
CA THR A 63 7.76 -6.04 20.07
C THR A 63 8.14 -4.56 19.96
N ASN A 64 8.34 -3.87 21.10
CA ASN A 64 8.84 -2.49 21.10
C ASN A 64 10.24 -2.37 20.49
N ASP A 65 11.01 -3.47 20.49
CA ASP A 65 12.41 -3.54 20.10
C ASP A 65 12.64 -4.31 18.81
N LEU A 66 11.60 -5.01 18.33
CA LEU A 66 11.63 -5.79 17.11
C LEU A 66 10.39 -5.47 16.29
N THR A 67 10.55 -4.96 15.08
CA THR A 67 9.44 -4.83 14.12
C THR A 67 9.66 -5.79 12.98
N VAL A 68 8.68 -6.65 12.72
CA VAL A 68 8.73 -7.68 11.67
C VAL A 68 7.63 -7.44 10.65
N ALA A 69 8.00 -7.45 9.38
CA ALA A 69 7.05 -7.35 8.27
C ALA A 69 7.35 -8.42 7.22
N THR A 70 6.30 -8.92 6.57
CA THR A 70 6.40 -9.85 5.45
C THR A 70 6.17 -9.12 4.13
N CYS A 71 6.96 -9.49 3.12
CA CYS A 71 6.83 -9.03 1.74
C CYS A 71 6.39 -10.20 0.86
N GLU A 72 5.16 -10.14 0.36
CA GLU A 72 4.63 -11.10 -0.62
C GLU A 72 5.17 -10.74 -2.02
N SER A 73 6.04 -11.58 -2.57
CA SER A 73 6.43 -11.53 -3.98
C SER A 73 5.57 -12.49 -4.78
N GLN A 74 5.36 -12.18 -6.07
CA GLN A 74 4.84 -13.18 -7.02
C GLN A 74 5.89 -14.31 -7.13
N GLY A 75 5.53 -15.51 -6.67
CA GLY A 75 6.42 -16.66 -6.49
C GLY A 75 6.60 -16.99 -5.01
N ASN A 76 6.07 -18.14 -4.59
CA ASN A 76 5.81 -18.66 -3.22
C ASN A 76 6.82 -18.43 -2.06
N MET A 77 7.94 -17.74 -2.25
CA MET A 77 8.91 -17.44 -1.19
C MET A 77 8.52 -16.16 -0.44
N LYS A 78 8.13 -16.27 0.83
CA LYS A 78 7.83 -15.12 1.70
C LYS A 78 9.12 -14.57 2.31
N LEU A 79 9.42 -13.28 2.06
CA LEU A 79 10.57 -12.60 2.68
C LEU A 79 10.13 -11.89 3.95
N LEU A 80 10.77 -12.20 5.06
CA LEU A 80 10.66 -11.50 6.32
C LEU A 80 11.72 -10.40 6.40
N LEU A 81 11.28 -9.20 6.76
CA LEU A 81 12.14 -8.06 7.06
C LEU A 81 11.97 -7.71 8.53
N ALA A 82 13.09 -7.65 9.25
CA ALA A 82 13.11 -7.37 10.68
C ALA A 82 14.02 -6.20 10.99
N SER A 83 13.49 -5.18 11.68
CA SER A 83 14.27 -4.13 12.31
C SER A 83 14.35 -4.42 13.79
N ALA A 84 15.55 -4.62 14.33
CA ALA A 84 15.75 -4.93 15.74
C ALA A 84 16.66 -3.91 16.43
N TYR A 85 16.35 -3.55 17.66
CA TYR A 85 17.21 -2.84 18.58
C TYR A 85 17.50 -3.77 19.75
N MET A 86 18.75 -4.11 20.01
CA MET A 86 19.13 -4.99 21.12
C MET A 86 19.65 -4.11 22.26
N PRO A 87 18.87 -3.92 23.34
CA PRO A 87 19.25 -3.04 24.44
C PRO A 87 20.58 -3.46 25.07
N TYR A 88 21.41 -2.49 25.44
CA TYR A 88 22.73 -2.77 26.02
C TYR A 88 22.64 -3.49 27.38
N ASP A 89 21.57 -3.21 28.12
CA ASP A 89 21.21 -3.79 29.42
C ASP A 89 20.50 -5.15 29.32
N GLU A 90 20.34 -5.69 28.11
CA GLU A 90 19.81 -7.04 27.93
C GLU A 90 20.78 -8.08 28.51
N ALA A 91 20.30 -8.86 29.49
CA ALA A 91 21.11 -9.84 30.20
C ALA A 91 21.57 -10.99 29.29
N GLU A 92 20.72 -11.42 28.37
CA GLU A 92 20.98 -12.54 27.45
C GLU A 92 20.81 -12.10 25.99
N PRO A 93 21.87 -11.58 25.34
CA PRO A 93 21.84 -11.20 23.93
C PRO A 93 22.06 -12.40 23.00
N PRO A 94 21.33 -12.50 21.86
CA PRO A 94 20.30 -11.58 21.40
C PRO A 94 18.95 -11.80 22.14
N PRO A 95 18.08 -10.78 22.22
CA PRO A 95 16.80 -10.88 22.93
C PRO A 95 15.93 -12.06 22.45
N GLU A 96 15.16 -12.66 23.36
CA GLU A 96 14.30 -13.83 23.10
C GLU A 96 13.40 -13.65 21.86
N ALA A 97 12.85 -12.45 21.67
CA ALA A 97 12.02 -12.14 20.50
C ALA A 97 12.75 -12.32 19.16
N VAL A 98 14.05 -12.01 19.10
CA VAL A 98 14.89 -12.23 17.92
C VAL A 98 15.19 -13.72 17.74
N GLN A 99 15.47 -14.44 18.83
CA GLN A 99 15.69 -15.88 18.80
C GLN A 99 14.47 -16.62 18.26
N ASN A 100 13.28 -16.34 18.82
CA ASN A 100 12.01 -16.91 18.40
C ASN A 100 11.70 -16.61 16.93
N LEU A 101 11.95 -15.39 16.45
CA LEU A 101 11.76 -15.04 15.04
C LEU A 101 12.64 -15.88 14.11
N VAL A 102 13.92 -16.07 14.45
CA VAL A 102 14.87 -16.83 13.65
C VAL A 102 14.47 -18.31 13.60
N LEU A 103 14.12 -18.90 14.75
CA LEU A 103 13.64 -20.28 14.84
C LEU A 103 12.39 -20.50 13.97
N VAL A 104 11.42 -19.59 14.04
CA VAL A 104 10.20 -19.65 13.22
C VAL A 104 10.52 -19.51 11.73
N ALA A 105 11.36 -18.55 11.35
CA ALA A 105 11.75 -18.36 9.96
C ALA A 105 12.40 -19.62 9.38
N ARG A 106 13.29 -20.26 10.14
CA ARG A 106 13.93 -21.52 9.77
C ARG A 106 12.93 -22.67 9.64
N LYS A 107 12.09 -22.87 10.65
CA LYS A 107 11.08 -23.93 10.66
C LYS A 107 10.11 -23.82 9.47
N GLN A 108 9.83 -22.59 9.04
CA GLN A 108 8.92 -22.30 7.93
C GLN A 108 9.61 -22.17 6.56
N GLY A 109 10.95 -22.35 6.48
CA GLY A 109 11.72 -22.16 5.24
C GLY A 109 11.57 -20.76 4.65
N ARG A 110 11.53 -19.73 5.52
CA ARG A 110 11.36 -18.33 5.10
C ARG A 110 12.71 -17.63 5.04
N GLN A 111 12.90 -16.93 3.91
CA GLN A 111 13.95 -15.94 3.77
C GLN A 111 13.77 -14.82 4.81
N LEU A 112 14.81 -14.52 5.58
CA LEU A 112 14.80 -13.49 6.61
C LEU A 112 15.98 -12.54 6.44
N VAL A 113 15.71 -11.24 6.56
CA VAL A 113 16.73 -10.18 6.67
C VAL A 113 16.48 -9.41 7.96
N ILE A 114 17.50 -9.36 8.82
CA ILE A 114 17.51 -8.59 10.06
C ILE A 114 18.50 -7.45 9.91
N GLY A 115 18.05 -6.22 10.11
CA GLY A 115 18.92 -5.08 10.38
C GLY A 115 18.82 -4.74 11.85
N CYS A 116 19.94 -4.75 12.56
CA CYS A 116 19.93 -4.51 13.99
C CYS A 116 21.04 -3.58 14.49
N ASP A 117 20.70 -2.78 15.50
CA ASP A 117 21.68 -2.23 16.42
C ASP A 117 21.88 -3.26 17.53
N ALA A 118 23.00 -3.97 17.49
CA ALA A 118 23.25 -5.11 18.36
C ALA A 118 23.95 -4.72 19.66
N ASN A 119 24.57 -3.52 19.69
CA ASN A 119 25.41 -3.05 20.79
C ASN A 119 26.55 -4.02 21.19
N GLY A 120 26.92 -4.97 20.32
CA GLY A 120 27.94 -5.99 20.53
C GLY A 120 29.16 -5.80 19.61
N HIS A 121 30.35 -6.10 20.12
CA HIS A 121 31.61 -5.97 19.38
C HIS A 121 32.12 -7.36 19.02
N HIS A 122 32.38 -7.60 17.74
CA HIS A 122 33.09 -8.79 17.29
C HIS A 122 33.81 -8.51 15.96
N ILE A 123 34.97 -9.13 15.78
CA ILE A 123 35.82 -8.95 14.59
C ILE A 123 35.10 -9.36 13.30
N GLN A 124 34.18 -10.33 13.38
CA GLN A 124 33.45 -10.88 12.23
C GLN A 124 32.60 -9.84 11.49
N TRP A 125 32.09 -8.83 12.19
CA TRP A 125 31.35 -7.72 11.57
C TRP A 125 32.17 -6.43 11.50
N GLY A 126 33.47 -6.48 11.76
CA GLY A 126 34.41 -5.39 11.55
C GLY A 126 34.73 -4.54 12.79
N SER A 127 34.40 -5.02 14.00
CA SER A 127 34.91 -4.39 15.22
C SER A 127 36.41 -4.62 15.40
N LYS A 128 37.08 -3.76 16.19
CA LYS A 128 38.52 -3.89 16.51
C LYS A 128 38.78 -4.85 17.67
N ASP A 129 37.75 -5.10 18.46
CA ASP A 129 37.74 -5.84 19.71
C ASP A 129 36.53 -6.78 19.71
N ILE A 130 36.57 -7.77 20.61
CA ILE A 130 35.47 -8.67 20.91
C ILE A 130 35.03 -8.41 22.35
N ASN A 131 33.73 -8.40 22.62
CA ASN A 131 33.19 -8.39 23.99
C ASN A 131 32.25 -9.57 24.21
N GLU A 132 31.93 -9.88 25.48
CA GLU A 132 31.05 -11.00 25.86
C GLU A 132 29.71 -11.00 25.13
N ARG A 133 29.11 -9.81 24.98
CA ARG A 133 27.88 -9.63 24.20
C ARG A 133 28.06 -10.02 22.74
N GLY A 134 29.17 -9.61 22.12
CA GLY A 134 29.50 -9.97 20.75
C GLY A 134 29.73 -11.46 20.57
N GLU A 135 30.40 -12.13 21.52
CA GLU A 135 30.54 -13.60 21.53
C GLU A 135 29.17 -14.27 21.59
N SER A 136 28.31 -13.88 22.53
CA SER A 136 26.97 -14.45 22.66
C SER A 136 26.12 -14.32 21.37
N ILE A 137 26.22 -13.16 20.71
CA ILE A 137 25.55 -12.93 19.42
C ILE A 137 26.19 -13.78 18.31
N MET A 138 27.51 -13.96 18.31
CA MET A 138 28.22 -14.79 17.34
C MET A 138 27.86 -16.27 17.50
N ASP A 139 27.80 -16.78 18.73
CA ASP A 139 27.37 -18.15 19.04
C ASP A 139 25.94 -18.40 18.55
N PHE A 140 25.04 -17.44 18.77
CA PHE A 140 23.68 -17.50 18.24
C PHE A 140 23.66 -17.54 16.70
N ILE A 141 24.46 -16.70 16.03
CA ILE A 141 24.58 -16.65 14.58
C ILE A 141 25.04 -17.99 14.01
N LEU A 142 26.08 -18.58 14.61
CA LEU A 142 26.64 -19.87 14.19
C LEU A 142 25.64 -21.01 14.41
N THR A 143 25.03 -21.07 15.60
CA THR A 143 24.05 -22.10 15.95
C THR A 143 22.85 -22.11 15.01
N ASN A 144 22.41 -20.92 14.56
CA ASN A 144 21.26 -20.77 13.67
C ASN A 144 21.65 -20.64 12.19
N ASN A 145 22.92 -20.89 11.87
CA ASN A 145 23.49 -20.84 10.53
C ASN A 145 23.22 -19.53 9.77
N LEU A 146 23.16 -18.41 10.50
CA LEU A 146 22.88 -17.09 9.94
C LEU A 146 24.12 -16.53 9.23
N THR A 147 23.89 -15.75 8.19
CA THR A 147 24.96 -15.07 7.44
C THR A 147 25.12 -13.63 7.90
N VAL A 148 26.33 -13.27 8.31
CA VAL A 148 26.72 -11.87 8.56
C VAL A 148 27.01 -11.19 7.23
N CYS A 149 26.22 -10.17 6.89
CA CYS A 149 26.34 -9.45 5.62
C CYS A 149 27.27 -8.23 5.68
N ASN A 150 27.74 -7.86 6.88
CA ASN A 150 28.66 -6.75 7.08
C ASN A 150 29.94 -6.94 6.26
N ARG A 151 30.47 -5.84 5.68
CA ARG A 151 31.70 -5.85 4.88
C ARG A 151 32.63 -4.72 5.30
N GLY A 152 33.89 -5.06 5.55
CA GLY A 152 34.91 -4.11 5.99
C GLY A 152 34.73 -3.69 7.45
N ASN A 153 35.43 -2.64 7.85
CA ASN A 153 35.57 -2.19 9.24
C ASN A 153 35.17 -0.71 9.42
N MET A 154 34.41 -0.16 8.47
CA MET A 154 33.97 1.22 8.52
C MET A 154 33.03 1.42 9.73
N PRO A 155 33.34 2.36 10.65
CA PRO A 155 32.52 2.57 11.85
C PRO A 155 31.07 2.89 11.50
N THR A 156 30.14 2.15 12.12
CA THR A 156 28.69 2.38 12.01
C THR A 156 28.21 3.35 13.07
N PHE A 157 28.86 3.41 14.22
CA PHE A 157 28.64 4.40 15.28
C PHE A 157 29.84 5.32 15.41
N VAL A 158 29.60 6.64 15.38
CA VAL A 158 30.65 7.66 15.53
C VAL A 158 30.15 8.84 16.37
N ASN A 159 30.77 9.04 17.53
CA ASN A 159 30.60 10.24 18.34
C ASN A 159 31.94 10.98 18.54
N LYS A 160 32.00 11.98 19.42
CA LYS A 160 33.21 12.77 19.66
C LYS A 160 34.39 11.93 20.20
N VAL A 161 34.11 10.80 20.84
CA VAL A 161 35.05 10.04 21.67
C VAL A 161 35.31 8.63 21.12
N ARG A 162 34.33 8.03 20.44
CA ARG A 162 34.34 6.61 20.06
C ARG A 162 33.87 6.42 18.62
N GLU A 163 34.52 5.47 17.96
CA GLU A 163 34.11 4.94 16.66
C GLU A 163 34.02 3.40 16.79
N LYS A 164 32.84 2.83 16.53
CA LYS A 164 32.56 1.40 16.73
C LYS A 164 31.71 0.83 15.60
N VAL A 165 31.74 -0.50 15.46
CA VAL A 165 30.92 -1.25 14.49
C VAL A 165 29.96 -2.16 15.27
N ILE A 166 28.77 -1.65 15.54
CA ILE A 166 27.78 -2.28 16.43
C ILE A 166 26.43 -2.55 15.73
N ASP A 167 26.29 -2.09 14.49
CA ASP A 167 25.11 -2.32 13.67
C ASP A 167 25.36 -3.49 12.71
N LEU A 168 24.50 -4.50 12.73
CA LEU A 168 24.63 -5.72 11.95
C LEU A 168 23.51 -5.85 10.92
N THR A 169 23.82 -6.55 9.82
CA THR A 169 22.86 -7.07 8.86
C THR A 169 23.00 -8.58 8.80
N LEU A 170 21.97 -9.31 9.20
CA LEU A 170 21.94 -10.78 9.25
C LEU A 170 20.91 -11.33 8.28
N THR A 171 21.17 -12.51 7.71
CA THR A 171 20.20 -13.22 6.88
C THR A 171 20.20 -14.73 7.15
N THR A 172 19.15 -15.44 6.72
CA THR A 172 19.11 -16.91 6.78
C THR A 172 20.05 -17.60 5.77
N GLY A 173 20.68 -16.88 4.84
CA GLY A 173 21.64 -17.45 3.88
C GLY A 173 21.04 -18.45 2.88
N GLU A 174 19.71 -18.47 2.74
CA GLU A 174 18.99 -19.39 1.84
C GLU A 174 19.19 -19.05 0.36
N GLU A 175 19.07 -20.06 -0.50
CA GLU A 175 19.15 -19.90 -1.95
C GLU A 175 18.19 -18.80 -2.44
N GLY A 176 18.71 -17.86 -3.22
CA GLY A 176 17.95 -16.73 -3.77
C GLY A 176 17.82 -15.48 -2.90
N LEU A 177 18.38 -15.44 -1.68
CA LEU A 177 18.47 -14.21 -0.87
C LEU A 177 19.90 -13.65 -0.87
N ILE A 178 20.25 -12.95 -1.96
CA ILE A 178 21.59 -12.39 -2.13
C ILE A 178 21.62 -10.92 -1.70
N VAL A 179 22.51 -10.60 -0.76
CA VAL A 179 22.83 -9.22 -0.33
C VAL A 179 24.02 -8.69 -1.11
N GLU A 180 23.77 -7.66 -1.91
CA GLU A 180 24.76 -6.97 -2.76
C GLU A 180 25.04 -5.55 -2.26
N ASP A 181 26.18 -5.00 -2.67
CA ASP A 181 26.60 -3.62 -2.41
C ASP A 181 26.51 -3.18 -0.93
N TRP A 182 26.70 -4.11 0.01
CA TRP A 182 26.67 -3.77 1.42
C TRP A 182 27.78 -2.77 1.74
N ARG A 183 27.42 -1.61 2.29
CA ARG A 183 28.35 -0.55 2.67
C ARG A 183 27.79 0.41 3.70
N VAL A 184 28.69 1.00 4.47
CA VAL A 184 28.36 2.13 5.36
C VAL A 184 28.40 3.45 4.57
N SER A 185 27.31 4.21 4.63
CA SER A 185 27.18 5.50 3.95
C SER A 185 28.05 6.57 4.61
N LEU A 186 29.00 7.12 3.85
CA LEU A 186 29.80 8.28 4.25
C LEU A 186 29.00 9.58 4.35
N LYS A 187 27.80 9.64 3.75
CA LYS A 187 26.89 10.79 3.88
C LYS A 187 26.35 10.83 5.30
N ARG A 188 26.79 11.84 6.07
CA ARG A 188 26.39 12.00 7.47
C ARG A 188 24.88 11.96 7.66
N SER A 189 24.46 11.28 8.71
CA SER A 189 23.12 11.40 9.27
C SER A 189 23.11 12.54 10.30
N ILE A 190 21.95 12.82 10.88
CA ILE A 190 21.82 13.73 12.05
C ILE A 190 21.94 12.95 13.37
N SER A 191 22.32 11.67 13.29
CA SER A 191 22.62 10.76 14.39
C SER A 191 24.10 10.43 14.34
N ASP A 192 24.60 10.02 15.50
CA ASP A 192 25.87 9.31 15.72
C ASP A 192 25.97 7.99 14.95
N HIS A 193 24.86 7.31 14.65
CA HIS A 193 24.83 6.16 13.74
C HIS A 193 24.89 6.58 12.26
N ARG A 194 25.68 5.85 11.51
CA ARG A 194 25.80 5.91 10.05
C ARG A 194 24.84 4.92 9.42
N ARG A 195 24.31 5.31 8.26
CA ARG A 195 23.36 4.46 7.53
C ARG A 195 24.11 3.32 6.85
N ILE A 196 23.61 2.10 7.00
CA ILE A 196 24.01 0.97 6.18
C ILE A 196 23.12 0.92 4.93
N LEU A 197 23.73 0.64 3.78
CA LEU A 197 23.04 0.51 2.49
C LEU A 197 23.44 -0.82 1.85
N PHE A 198 22.46 -1.53 1.33
CA PHE A 198 22.65 -2.75 0.55
C PHE A 198 21.48 -2.94 -0.42
N ARG A 199 21.64 -3.85 -1.38
CA ARG A 199 20.59 -4.27 -2.30
C ARG A 199 20.26 -5.73 -2.03
N ILE A 200 18.98 -6.07 -2.07
CA ILE A 200 18.52 -7.46 -2.09
C ILE A 200 18.04 -7.72 -3.51
N ASN A 201 18.61 -8.72 -4.17
CA ASN A 201 18.25 -9.04 -5.54
C ASN A 201 16.96 -9.89 -5.53
N ARG A 202 15.81 -9.24 -5.77
CA ARG A 202 14.51 -9.87 -6.02
C ARG A 202 13.84 -9.15 -7.17
N ALA A 203 13.07 -9.87 -8.00
CA ALA A 203 12.31 -9.27 -9.09
C ALA A 203 11.44 -8.12 -8.55
N ALA A 204 11.75 -6.88 -8.95
CA ALA A 204 11.06 -5.71 -8.45
C ALA A 204 9.60 -5.72 -8.93
N PRO A 205 8.61 -5.38 -8.08
CA PRO A 205 7.27 -5.10 -8.56
C PRO A 205 7.34 -3.88 -9.47
N THR A 206 7.07 -4.08 -10.76
CA THR A 206 7.00 -2.99 -11.72
C THR A 206 5.92 -2.01 -11.29
N SER A 207 6.26 -0.72 -11.24
CA SER A 207 5.28 0.36 -11.08
C SER A 207 4.23 0.20 -12.19
N LYS A 208 3.08 -0.39 -11.87
CA LYS A 208 2.05 -0.60 -12.87
C LYS A 208 1.59 0.77 -13.38
N PRO A 209 1.61 1.00 -14.70
CA PRO A 209 0.98 2.19 -15.28
C PRO A 209 -0.48 2.24 -14.83
N PHE A 210 -0.98 3.44 -14.53
CA PHE A 210 -2.38 3.63 -14.16
C PHE A 210 -3.02 4.73 -15.00
N ARG A 211 -4.34 4.66 -15.15
CA ARG A 211 -5.15 5.67 -15.84
C ARG A 211 -5.90 6.47 -14.78
N ASN A 212 -5.83 7.80 -14.83
CA ASN A 212 -6.52 8.67 -13.89
C ASN A 212 -7.84 9.14 -14.53
N PRO A 213 -9.01 8.67 -14.05
CA PRO A 213 -10.29 9.02 -14.66
C PRO A 213 -10.57 10.53 -14.66
N LYS A 214 -10.03 11.29 -13.70
CA LYS A 214 -10.17 12.75 -13.62
C LYS A 214 -9.39 13.52 -14.70
N ARG A 215 -8.48 12.85 -15.42
CA ARG A 215 -7.67 13.42 -16.51
C ARG A 215 -8.08 12.89 -17.88
N THR A 216 -9.24 12.25 -17.96
CA THR A 216 -9.80 11.73 -19.21
C THR A 216 -10.35 12.88 -20.03
N ASN A 217 -10.11 12.87 -21.34
CA ASN A 217 -10.83 13.75 -22.26
C ASN A 217 -12.25 13.18 -22.43
N TRP A 218 -13.21 13.73 -21.69
CA TRP A 218 -14.59 13.25 -21.70
C TRP A 218 -15.35 13.58 -22.99
N GLU A 219 -14.97 14.65 -23.71
CA GLU A 219 -15.55 14.99 -25.02
C GLU A 219 -15.17 13.92 -26.05
N MET A 220 -13.87 13.63 -26.16
CA MET A 220 -13.37 12.54 -27.02
C MET A 220 -13.96 11.18 -26.62
N PHE A 221 -14.19 10.95 -25.31
CA PHE A 221 -14.86 9.72 -24.85
C PHE A 221 -16.30 9.64 -25.37
N SER A 222 -17.08 10.71 -25.22
CA SER A 222 -18.48 10.76 -25.67
C SER A 222 -18.57 10.60 -27.19
N GLU A 223 -17.73 11.27 -27.97
CA GLU A 223 -17.67 11.12 -29.43
C GLU A 223 -17.39 9.69 -29.87
N LEU A 224 -16.46 9.00 -29.20
CA LEU A 224 -16.12 7.60 -29.50
C LEU A 224 -17.26 6.63 -29.18
N VAL A 225 -18.09 6.96 -28.18
CA VAL A 225 -19.27 6.15 -27.82
C VAL A 225 -20.47 6.48 -28.70
N GLU A 226 -20.66 7.74 -29.08
CA GLU A 226 -21.68 8.16 -30.06
C GLU A 226 -21.43 7.57 -31.44
N GLY A 227 -20.17 7.53 -31.89
CA GLY A 227 -19.80 6.84 -33.13
C GLY A 227 -20.08 5.33 -33.11
N TYR A 228 -20.12 4.73 -31.92
CA TYR A 228 -20.56 3.34 -31.74
C TYR A 228 -22.09 3.23 -31.75
N GLY A 229 -22.81 4.21 -31.18
CA GLY A 229 -24.28 4.28 -31.19
C GLY A 229 -24.89 4.54 -32.57
N ASN A 230 -24.22 5.35 -33.41
CA ASN A 230 -24.68 5.71 -34.77
C ASN A 230 -24.26 4.70 -35.85
N GLY A 231 -23.27 3.84 -35.57
CA GLY A 231 -22.82 2.77 -36.47
C GLY A 231 -23.15 1.35 -36.00
N GLY A 232 -23.76 1.21 -34.83
CA GLY A 232 -24.29 -0.05 -34.34
C GLY A 232 -25.57 -0.43 -35.09
N PRO A 233 -25.92 -1.72 -35.18
CA PRO A 233 -27.17 -2.13 -35.81
C PRO A 233 -28.33 -1.37 -35.13
N GLU A 234 -29.22 -0.77 -35.92
CA GLU A 234 -30.54 -0.34 -35.44
C GLU A 234 -31.07 -1.42 -34.49
N PHE A 235 -31.08 -1.09 -33.20
CA PHE A 235 -31.15 -2.10 -32.15
C PHE A 235 -32.62 -2.51 -32.00
N GLN A 236 -33.12 -3.28 -32.96
CA GLN A 236 -34.45 -3.84 -32.89
C GLN A 236 -34.47 -4.85 -31.74
N MET A 237 -35.22 -4.50 -30.70
CA MET A 237 -35.52 -5.30 -29.50
C MET A 237 -35.94 -6.75 -29.84
N SER A 238 -36.46 -6.98 -31.05
CA SER A 238 -36.88 -8.29 -31.59
C SER A 238 -35.73 -9.25 -31.88
N LYS A 239 -34.48 -8.81 -31.94
CA LYS A 239 -33.34 -9.63 -32.38
C LYS A 239 -32.70 -10.49 -31.28
N TYR A 240 -32.89 -10.15 -30.00
CA TYR A 240 -32.23 -10.81 -28.87
C TYR A 240 -33.20 -11.12 -27.71
N PRO A 241 -34.10 -12.12 -27.87
CA PRO A 241 -35.09 -12.46 -26.85
C PRO A 241 -34.56 -13.35 -25.70
N SER A 242 -33.34 -13.89 -25.80
CA SER A 242 -32.74 -14.79 -24.80
C SER A 242 -31.84 -14.06 -23.80
N ILE A 243 -31.67 -14.65 -22.61
CA ILE A 243 -30.75 -14.14 -21.57
C ILE A 243 -29.32 -14.04 -22.13
N GLU A 244 -28.89 -15.05 -22.88
CA GLU A 244 -27.57 -15.09 -23.54
C GLU A 244 -27.37 -13.93 -24.53
N GLY A 245 -28.42 -13.53 -25.25
CA GLY A 245 -28.38 -12.37 -26.14
C GLY A 245 -28.24 -11.05 -25.40
N ILE A 246 -28.83 -10.93 -24.20
CA ILE A 246 -28.66 -9.76 -23.34
C ILE A 246 -27.25 -9.71 -22.77
N GLU A 247 -26.72 -10.83 -22.27
CA GLU A 247 -25.35 -10.89 -21.74
C GLU A 247 -24.31 -10.56 -22.82
N ALA A 248 -24.54 -11.02 -24.06
CA ALA A 248 -23.70 -10.66 -25.20
C ALA A 248 -23.72 -9.14 -25.48
N LEU A 249 -24.91 -8.51 -25.41
CA LEU A 249 -25.05 -7.08 -25.58
C LEU A 249 -24.42 -6.27 -24.45
N VAL A 250 -24.56 -6.72 -23.20
CA VAL A 250 -23.91 -6.10 -22.04
C VAL A 250 -22.39 -6.13 -22.26
N ASN A 251 -21.85 -7.29 -22.63
CA ASN A 251 -20.41 -7.44 -22.90
C ASN A 251 -19.93 -6.56 -24.08
N GLU A 252 -20.71 -6.44 -25.15
CA GLU A 252 -20.39 -5.54 -26.27
C GLU A 252 -20.32 -4.07 -25.81
N LEU A 253 -21.29 -3.63 -25.01
CA LEU A 253 -21.32 -2.30 -24.42
C LEU A 253 -20.14 -2.08 -23.46
N GLU A 254 -19.83 -3.06 -22.61
CA GLU A 254 -18.68 -3.00 -21.69
C GLU A 254 -17.36 -2.84 -22.45
N VAL A 255 -17.16 -3.66 -23.49
CA VAL A 255 -15.97 -3.60 -24.34
C VAL A 255 -15.87 -2.24 -25.04
N ALA A 256 -16.97 -1.72 -25.57
CA ALA A 256 -17.01 -0.42 -26.23
C ALA A 256 -16.64 0.72 -25.27
N LEU A 257 -17.24 0.76 -24.07
CA LEU A 257 -16.97 1.78 -23.05
C LEU A 257 -15.51 1.71 -22.56
N ILE A 258 -14.99 0.52 -22.28
CA ILE A 258 -13.61 0.34 -21.85
C ILE A 258 -12.62 0.74 -22.96
N LYS A 259 -12.92 0.41 -24.22
CA LYS A 259 -12.08 0.77 -25.38
C LYS A 259 -12.06 2.29 -25.60
N ALA A 260 -13.22 2.94 -25.52
CA ALA A 260 -13.32 4.40 -25.56
C ALA A 260 -12.52 5.04 -24.42
N PHE A 261 -12.69 4.56 -23.20
CA PHE A 261 -11.95 5.05 -22.02
C PHE A 261 -10.43 4.87 -22.14
N LYS A 262 -9.97 3.74 -22.67
CA LYS A 262 -8.53 3.50 -22.91
C LYS A 262 -7.94 4.44 -23.96
N LYS A 263 -8.72 4.87 -24.95
CA LYS A 263 -8.30 5.83 -25.97
C LYS A 263 -8.32 7.28 -25.46
N SER A 264 -9.36 7.65 -24.71
CA SER A 264 -9.58 9.03 -24.25
C SER A 264 -8.85 9.40 -22.96
N CYS A 265 -8.53 8.41 -22.13
CA CYS A 265 -7.64 8.59 -20.99
C CYS A 265 -6.21 8.33 -21.46
N LEU A 266 -5.21 9.05 -20.95
CA LEU A 266 -3.81 8.72 -21.20
C LEU A 266 -3.24 7.89 -20.05
N VAL A 267 -2.32 6.97 -20.38
CA VAL A 267 -1.59 6.21 -19.37
C VAL A 267 -0.66 7.16 -18.61
N SER A 268 -0.88 7.28 -17.31
CA SER A 268 -0.03 8.08 -16.44
C SER A 268 1.01 7.21 -15.74
N ARG A 269 2.20 7.77 -15.57
CA ARG A 269 3.22 7.25 -14.67
C ARG A 269 3.20 8.12 -13.42
N SER A 270 3.25 7.50 -12.25
CA SER A 270 3.36 8.22 -10.98
C SER A 270 4.60 9.12 -11.03
N ARG A 271 4.40 10.44 -11.09
CA ARG A 271 5.49 11.41 -10.88
C ARG A 271 5.76 11.46 -9.37
N LYS A 272 7.04 11.58 -8.99
CA LYS A 272 7.43 11.82 -7.60
C LYS A 272 6.71 13.07 -7.11
N ALA A 273 5.98 12.96 -6.01
CA ALA A 273 5.31 14.12 -5.45
C ALA A 273 6.38 15.03 -4.84
N THR A 274 6.62 16.20 -5.44
CA THR A 274 7.33 17.27 -4.76
C THR A 274 6.48 17.69 -3.56
N LYS A 275 7.13 17.79 -2.39
CA LYS A 275 6.41 18.17 -1.18
C LYS A 275 5.89 19.60 -1.37
N PRO A 276 4.63 19.89 -1.03
CA PRO A 276 4.05 21.21 -1.26
C PRO A 276 4.82 22.33 -0.55
N TRP A 277 5.34 22.04 0.66
CA TRP A 277 6.17 22.98 1.44
C TRP A 277 7.64 23.11 0.97
N TRP A 278 8.08 22.40 -0.07
CA TRP A 278 9.48 22.47 -0.53
C TRP A 278 9.65 23.51 -1.64
N ASN A 279 10.18 24.68 -1.28
CA ASN A 279 10.33 25.83 -2.17
C ASN A 279 11.81 26.09 -2.59
N GLY A 280 12.02 27.13 -3.39
CA GLY A 280 13.35 27.55 -3.87
C GLY A 280 14.29 28.04 -2.77
N GLU A 281 13.77 28.79 -1.81
CA GLU A 281 14.51 29.32 -0.66
C GLU A 281 15.15 28.21 0.18
N LEU A 282 14.39 27.16 0.51
CA LEU A 282 14.90 25.98 1.23
C LEU A 282 15.97 25.23 0.44
N ARG A 283 15.92 25.27 -0.90
CA ARG A 283 16.94 24.64 -1.76
C ARG A 283 18.24 25.44 -1.72
N GLN A 284 18.14 26.75 -1.71
CA GLN A 284 19.28 27.66 -1.63
C GLN A 284 19.96 27.56 -0.25
N LEU A 285 19.21 27.72 0.83
CA LEU A 285 19.71 27.59 2.21
C LEU A 285 20.40 26.25 2.45
N ARG A 286 19.81 25.15 1.97
CA ARG A 286 20.44 23.81 2.05
C ARG A 286 21.81 23.77 1.36
N THR A 287 21.96 24.46 0.25
CA THR A 287 23.21 24.49 -0.52
C THR A 287 24.27 25.32 0.19
N GLU A 288 23.89 26.49 0.70
CA GLU A 288 24.75 27.40 1.45
C GLU A 288 25.23 26.81 2.76
N THR A 289 24.32 26.28 3.59
CA THR A 289 24.66 25.57 4.84
C THR A 289 25.64 24.42 4.57
N ARG A 290 25.52 23.75 3.42
CA ARG A 290 26.42 22.65 3.05
C ARG A 290 27.81 23.13 2.62
N LYS A 291 27.91 24.28 1.95
CA LYS A 291 29.19 24.92 1.65
C LYS A 291 29.91 25.33 2.94
N LEU A 292 29.21 25.99 3.86
CA LEU A 292 29.75 26.41 5.16
C LEU A 292 30.23 25.23 6.01
N TYR A 293 29.48 24.13 6.01
CA TYR A 293 29.92 22.89 6.67
C TYR A 293 31.22 22.32 6.08
N ASN A 294 31.34 22.30 4.75
CA ASN A 294 32.55 21.79 4.09
C ASN A 294 33.77 22.67 4.44
N ASN A 295 33.59 23.99 4.51
CA ASN A 295 34.62 24.93 4.95
C ASN A 295 35.00 24.67 6.42
N ALA A 296 34.02 24.57 7.33
CA ALA A 296 34.27 24.26 8.75
C ALA A 296 35.03 22.93 8.97
N LYS A 297 34.73 21.93 8.14
CA LYS A 297 35.41 20.63 8.18
C LYS A 297 36.87 20.71 7.70
N ARG A 298 37.14 21.56 6.69
CA ARG A 298 38.49 21.79 6.16
C ARG A 298 39.33 22.60 7.14
N ASP A 299 38.77 23.70 7.63
CA ASP A 299 39.50 24.71 8.40
C ASP A 299 39.65 24.29 9.88
N LYS A 300 38.73 23.45 10.41
CA LYS A 300 38.71 22.92 11.79
C LYS A 300 38.75 24.00 12.90
N THR A 301 38.47 25.26 12.58
CA THR A 301 38.43 26.38 13.53
C THR A 301 37.06 26.50 14.19
N LYS A 302 37.04 27.03 15.41
CA LYS A 302 35.79 27.25 16.17
C LYS A 302 34.85 28.22 15.46
N GLU A 303 35.40 29.28 14.85
CA GLU A 303 34.66 30.30 14.11
C GLU A 303 33.91 29.72 12.90
N SER A 304 34.57 28.91 12.07
CA SER A 304 33.92 28.28 10.91
C SER A 304 32.80 27.32 11.33
N TRP A 305 32.94 26.64 12.48
CA TRP A 305 31.89 25.81 13.06
C TRP A 305 30.70 26.63 13.59
N ASP A 306 30.94 27.79 14.17
CA ASP A 306 29.88 28.66 14.69
C ASP A 306 29.09 29.32 13.55
N ILE A 307 29.75 29.76 12.46
CA ILE A 307 29.10 30.24 11.23
C ILE A 307 28.18 29.16 10.63
N TYR A 308 28.66 27.90 10.56
CA TYR A 308 27.85 26.78 10.11
C TYR A 308 26.63 26.55 11.01
N LYS A 309 26.78 26.59 12.35
CA LYS A 309 25.66 26.37 13.27
C LYS A 309 24.56 27.42 13.08
N THR A 310 24.93 28.69 12.89
CA THR A 310 23.97 29.77 12.66
C THR A 310 23.16 29.51 11.39
N SER A 311 23.82 29.24 10.25
CA SER A 311 23.14 28.90 9.00
C SER A 311 22.28 27.63 9.11
N PHE A 312 22.73 26.62 9.88
CA PHE A 312 21.97 25.40 10.10
C PHE A 312 20.71 25.62 10.94
N ASN A 313 20.77 26.51 11.93
CA ASN A 313 19.62 26.88 12.75
C ASN A 313 18.58 27.67 11.94
N GLU A 314 19.03 28.58 11.10
CA GLU A 314 18.18 29.32 10.16
C GLU A 314 17.48 28.38 9.18
N PHE A 315 18.21 27.46 8.55
CA PHE A 315 17.63 26.44 7.68
C PHE A 315 16.59 25.57 8.40
N LYS A 316 16.85 25.18 9.66
CA LYS A 316 15.89 24.45 10.50
C LYS A 316 14.63 25.27 10.78
N TYR A 317 14.78 26.56 11.08
CA TYR A 317 13.66 27.48 11.33
C TYR A 317 12.78 27.59 10.09
N LYS A 318 13.36 27.90 8.92
CA LYS A 318 12.64 28.02 7.64
C LYS A 318 11.92 26.75 7.22
N ILE A 319 12.48 25.57 7.53
CA ILE A 319 11.76 24.29 7.30
C ILE A 319 10.47 24.21 8.14
N ARG A 320 10.51 24.67 9.40
CA ARG A 320 9.33 24.63 10.28
C ARG A 320 8.27 25.60 9.80
N GLU A 321 8.68 26.81 9.43
CA GLU A 321 7.83 27.86 8.86
C GLU A 321 7.12 27.38 7.59
N ALA A 322 7.87 26.92 6.58
CA ALA A 322 7.28 26.45 5.31
C ALA A 322 6.35 25.23 5.48
N LYS A 323 6.62 24.35 6.45
CA LYS A 323 5.71 23.23 6.78
C LYS A 323 4.42 23.73 7.42
N TRP A 324 4.51 24.74 8.27
CA TRP A 324 3.37 25.33 8.93
C TRP A 324 2.49 26.09 7.94
N GLU A 325 3.07 26.94 7.10
CA GLU A 325 2.34 27.68 6.06
C GLU A 325 1.63 26.74 5.09
N SER A 326 2.33 25.74 4.57
CA SER A 326 1.70 24.73 3.69
C SER A 326 0.58 23.95 4.38
N PHE A 327 0.66 23.75 5.70
CA PHE A 327 -0.42 23.13 6.46
C PHE A 327 -1.59 24.08 6.67
N LYS A 328 -1.31 25.37 6.93
CA LYS A 328 -2.31 26.43 7.07
C LYS A 328 -3.11 26.61 5.77
N GLU A 329 -2.44 26.81 4.63
CA GLU A 329 -3.07 26.92 3.31
C GLU A 329 -3.94 25.70 2.99
N PHE A 330 -3.41 24.49 3.27
CA PHE A 330 -4.16 23.26 3.07
C PHE A 330 -5.40 23.19 3.97
N SER A 331 -5.32 23.63 5.23
CA SER A 331 -6.45 23.65 6.17
C SER A 331 -7.51 24.67 5.77
N GLU A 332 -7.10 25.83 5.24
CA GLU A 332 -7.99 26.89 4.77
C GLU A 332 -8.72 26.50 3.47
N SER A 333 -8.13 25.63 2.64
CA SER A 333 -8.75 25.16 1.39
C SER A 333 -9.84 24.08 1.56
N LEU A 334 -10.06 23.56 2.78
CA LEU A 334 -11.00 22.46 3.01
C LEU A 334 -12.45 22.97 3.05
N MET A 335 -13.17 22.82 1.93
CA MET A 335 -14.60 23.18 1.84
C MET A 335 -15.56 21.99 1.83
N ASP A 336 -15.08 20.76 1.57
CA ASP A 336 -15.93 19.58 1.43
C ASP A 336 -15.79 18.56 2.58
N THR A 337 -16.90 17.93 2.96
CA THR A 337 -16.99 16.86 3.96
C THR A 337 -16.12 15.65 3.65
N SER A 338 -15.97 15.29 2.36
CA SER A 338 -15.12 14.17 1.95
C SER A 338 -13.63 14.46 2.15
N GLU A 339 -13.23 15.73 1.97
CA GLU A 339 -11.87 16.21 2.21
C GLU A 339 -11.61 16.39 3.71
N ALA A 340 -12.60 16.87 4.47
CA ALA A 340 -12.56 16.91 5.93
C ALA A 340 -12.45 15.50 6.55
N ALA A 341 -13.11 14.48 5.99
CA ALA A 341 -12.97 13.09 6.42
C ALA A 341 -11.56 12.53 6.13
N ARG A 342 -10.98 12.86 4.97
CA ARG A 342 -9.57 12.53 4.67
C ARG A 342 -8.61 13.25 5.61
N PHE A 343 -8.87 14.52 5.91
CA PHE A 343 -8.11 15.31 6.86
C PHE A 343 -8.17 14.69 8.27
N ARG A 344 -9.37 14.32 8.73
CA ARG A 344 -9.59 13.56 9.98
C ARG A 344 -8.81 12.25 9.96
N LYS A 345 -8.73 11.53 8.84
CA LYS A 345 -7.95 10.27 8.71
C LYS A 345 -6.44 10.48 8.64
N VAL A 346 -5.98 11.68 8.27
CA VAL A 346 -4.56 12.07 8.34
C VAL A 346 -4.19 12.52 9.76
N LEU A 347 -5.09 13.25 10.42
CA LEU A 347 -4.96 13.70 11.80
C LEU A 347 -5.25 12.61 12.83
N SER A 348 -5.99 11.56 12.45
CA SER A 348 -6.30 10.43 13.33
C SER A 348 -4.98 9.84 13.81
N LYS A 349 -4.81 9.89 15.14
CA LYS A 349 -3.50 9.81 15.76
C LYS A 349 -2.82 8.46 15.52
N ASP A 350 -3.60 7.40 15.31
CA ASP A 350 -3.19 6.10 14.77
C ASP A 350 -4.23 5.65 13.72
N PRO A 351 -3.92 5.62 12.42
CA PRO A 351 -4.72 4.84 11.50
C PRO A 351 -4.50 3.37 11.86
N ALA A 352 -5.58 2.63 12.17
CA ALA A 352 -5.50 1.18 12.31
C ALA A 352 -4.83 0.61 11.06
N ILE A 353 -3.60 0.12 11.20
CA ILE A 353 -2.95 -0.68 10.17
C ILE A 353 -3.67 -2.01 10.26
N PRO A 354 -4.37 -2.47 9.21
CA PRO A 354 -4.97 -3.81 9.23
C PRO A 354 -3.85 -4.79 9.55
N SER A 355 -3.91 -5.37 10.74
CA SER A 355 -3.00 -6.41 11.19
C SER A 355 -3.59 -7.76 10.86
N ASN A 356 -2.75 -8.79 10.92
CA ASN A 356 -3.21 -10.15 10.93
C ASN A 356 -4.16 -10.36 12.11
N ILE A 357 -5.16 -11.21 11.93
CA ILE A 357 -6.22 -11.49 12.91
C ILE A 357 -6.02 -12.91 13.43
N MET A 358 -6.31 -13.13 14.71
CA MET A 358 -6.25 -14.46 15.30
C MET A 358 -7.47 -15.28 14.86
N LYS A 359 -7.23 -16.47 14.34
CA LYS A 359 -8.24 -17.45 13.96
C LYS A 359 -8.81 -18.12 15.23
N PRO A 360 -9.99 -18.78 15.11
CA PRO A 360 -10.58 -19.54 16.20
C PRO A 360 -9.71 -20.69 16.73
N ASP A 361 -8.80 -21.21 15.90
CA ASP A 361 -7.84 -22.27 16.28
C ASP A 361 -6.61 -21.76 17.07
N GLY A 362 -6.55 -20.45 17.35
CA GLY A 362 -5.42 -19.80 18.03
C GLY A 362 -4.24 -19.45 17.13
N SER A 363 -4.25 -19.83 15.86
CA SER A 363 -3.26 -19.38 14.87
C SER A 363 -3.56 -17.97 14.36
N TRP A 364 -2.58 -17.26 13.82
CA TRP A 364 -2.79 -15.94 13.22
C TRP A 364 -2.86 -16.05 11.69
N THR A 365 -3.66 -15.20 11.05
CA THR A 365 -3.60 -15.06 9.59
C THR A 365 -2.19 -14.64 9.17
N GLU A 366 -1.76 -15.02 7.98
CA GLU A 366 -0.42 -14.76 7.46
C GLU A 366 -0.41 -13.88 6.21
N SER A 367 -1.57 -13.68 5.60
CA SER A 367 -1.75 -12.87 4.39
C SER A 367 -2.97 -11.96 4.50
N ASN A 368 -3.00 -10.93 3.66
CA ASN A 368 -4.16 -10.05 3.57
C ASN A 368 -5.39 -10.79 3.04
N ASN A 369 -5.22 -11.75 2.13
CA ASN A 369 -6.32 -12.54 1.57
C ASN A 369 -6.96 -13.44 2.62
N GLU A 370 -6.15 -14.13 3.40
CA GLU A 370 -6.63 -14.99 4.49
C GLU A 370 -7.32 -14.17 5.59
N THR A 371 -6.82 -12.96 5.86
CA THR A 371 -7.48 -12.01 6.77
C THR A 371 -8.85 -11.57 6.23
N LEU A 372 -8.93 -11.30 4.92
CA LEU A 372 -10.19 -10.96 4.24
C LEU A 372 -11.18 -12.12 4.25
N GLU A 373 -10.74 -13.34 3.94
CA GLU A 373 -11.58 -14.55 4.00
C GLU A 373 -12.10 -14.80 5.41
N LEU A 374 -11.25 -14.70 6.43
CA LEU A 374 -11.67 -14.87 7.81
C LEU A 374 -12.70 -13.81 8.22
N LEU A 375 -12.49 -12.54 7.87
CA LEU A 375 -13.45 -11.47 8.13
C LEU A 375 -14.78 -11.72 7.39
N MET A 376 -14.72 -12.17 6.14
CA MET A 376 -15.90 -12.47 5.33
C MET A 376 -16.69 -13.63 5.94
N ASN A 377 -16.03 -14.74 6.28
CA ASN A 377 -16.68 -15.90 6.87
C ASN A 377 -17.25 -15.62 8.28
N THR A 378 -16.60 -14.75 9.06
CA THR A 378 -17.02 -14.42 10.43
C THR A 378 -18.19 -13.44 10.46
N HIS A 379 -18.13 -12.36 9.67
CA HIS A 379 -19.16 -11.32 9.67
C HIS A 379 -20.32 -11.61 8.72
N PHE A 380 -20.09 -12.45 7.71
CA PHE A 380 -21.06 -12.81 6.67
C PHE A 380 -21.10 -14.35 6.49
N PRO A 381 -21.45 -15.12 7.55
CA PRO A 381 -21.51 -16.57 7.46
C PRO A 381 -22.55 -17.01 6.41
N GLY A 382 -22.15 -17.89 5.50
CA GLY A 382 -22.99 -18.34 4.37
C GLY A 382 -22.88 -17.49 3.10
N CYS A 383 -22.11 -16.40 3.12
CA CYS A 383 -21.84 -15.60 1.93
C CYS A 383 -20.69 -16.21 1.13
N GLY A 384 -21.00 -17.30 0.41
CA GLY A 384 -20.13 -17.86 -0.63
C GLY A 384 -20.36 -17.19 -1.99
N ASN A 385 -19.49 -17.48 -2.96
CA ASN A 385 -19.84 -17.27 -4.36
C ASN A 385 -21.04 -18.18 -4.65
N ILE A 386 -22.22 -17.56 -4.72
CA ILE A 386 -23.42 -18.23 -5.15
C ILE A 386 -23.18 -18.61 -6.61
N ASP A 387 -23.04 -19.90 -6.89
CA ASP A 387 -23.35 -20.40 -8.22
C ASP A 387 -24.82 -20.05 -8.44
N TYR A 388 -25.10 -19.19 -9.42
CA TYR A 388 -26.45 -18.66 -9.71
C TYR A 388 -27.51 -19.75 -9.90
N ASN A 389 -27.07 -21.01 -10.04
CA ASN A 389 -27.90 -22.20 -10.12
C ASN A 389 -28.50 -22.66 -8.78
N ASP A 390 -27.94 -22.31 -7.62
CA ASP A 390 -28.26 -22.99 -6.34
C ASP A 390 -29.34 -22.31 -5.48
N VAL A 391 -29.71 -21.05 -5.77
CA VAL A 391 -30.75 -20.29 -5.02
C VAL A 391 -32.17 -20.58 -5.55
N ARG A 392 -32.34 -21.57 -6.43
CA ARG A 392 -33.57 -21.75 -7.22
C ARG A 392 -34.69 -22.55 -6.55
N LYS A 393 -34.66 -22.90 -5.25
CA LYS A 393 -35.65 -23.86 -4.74
C LYS A 393 -36.68 -23.45 -3.70
N ASP A 394 -36.48 -22.43 -2.85
CA ASP A 394 -37.46 -22.23 -1.78
C ASP A 394 -38.01 -20.79 -1.69
N ASP A 395 -39.34 -20.70 -1.59
CA ASP A 395 -40.15 -19.61 -1.03
C ASP A 395 -40.86 -18.54 -1.90
N PHE A 396 -40.99 -18.67 -3.22
CA PHE A 396 -41.86 -17.73 -4.00
C PHE A 396 -42.94 -18.36 -4.89
N HIS A 397 -43.28 -19.63 -4.69
CA HIS A 397 -44.44 -20.24 -5.35
C HIS A 397 -45.72 -20.03 -4.56
N ARG A 398 -46.31 -18.82 -4.69
CA ARG A 398 -47.75 -18.57 -4.49
C ARG A 398 -48.06 -17.14 -4.98
N ARG A 399 -48.78 -17.02 -6.11
CA ARG A 399 -49.29 -15.77 -6.77
C ARG A 399 -48.53 -15.21 -7.99
N GLY A 400 -47.98 -16.05 -8.88
CA GLY A 400 -47.26 -15.59 -10.07
C GLY A 400 -47.96 -15.72 -11.43
N ASP A 401 -49.05 -16.49 -11.53
CA ASP A 401 -49.34 -17.19 -12.80
C ASP A 401 -50.70 -16.86 -13.43
N LEU A 402 -50.88 -15.60 -13.86
CA LEU A 402 -52.03 -15.18 -14.68
C LEU A 402 -51.72 -14.11 -15.76
N MET A 403 -50.48 -13.62 -15.90
CA MET A 403 -50.16 -12.57 -16.89
C MET A 403 -49.58 -13.13 -18.18
N THR A 404 -50.11 -12.70 -19.31
CA THR A 404 -49.61 -13.00 -20.66
C THR A 404 -48.26 -12.33 -20.94
N PRO A 405 -47.45 -12.82 -21.90
CA PRO A 405 -46.17 -12.20 -22.27
C PRO A 405 -46.30 -10.72 -22.66
N ALA A 406 -47.38 -10.35 -23.37
CA ALA A 406 -47.64 -8.97 -23.78
C ALA A 406 -47.92 -8.03 -22.58
N GLU A 407 -48.70 -8.48 -21.60
CA GLU A 407 -48.98 -7.70 -20.38
C GLU A 407 -47.73 -7.53 -19.51
N ARG A 408 -46.83 -8.54 -19.49
CA ARG A 408 -45.54 -8.46 -18.79
C ARG A 408 -44.61 -7.45 -19.45
N GLU A 409 -44.55 -7.42 -20.77
CA GLU A 409 -43.75 -6.46 -21.53
C GLU A 409 -44.24 -5.02 -21.29
N THR A 410 -45.55 -4.79 -21.36
CA THR A 410 -46.17 -3.49 -21.05
C THR A 410 -45.83 -3.04 -19.64
N ARG A 411 -45.90 -3.95 -18.65
CA ARG A 411 -45.56 -3.63 -17.26
C ARG A 411 -44.07 -3.35 -17.06
N ALA A 412 -43.18 -4.06 -17.74
CA ALA A 412 -41.73 -3.81 -17.69
C ALA A 412 -41.40 -2.41 -18.25
N LYS A 413 -42.02 -2.04 -19.38
CA LYS A 413 -41.90 -0.70 -19.98
C LYS A 413 -42.46 0.42 -19.09
N MET A 414 -43.49 0.15 -18.28
CA MET A 414 -44.00 1.10 -17.28
C MET A 414 -43.05 1.26 -16.07
N ILE A 415 -42.28 0.22 -15.73
CA ILE A 415 -41.36 0.25 -14.58
C ILE A 415 -40.01 0.87 -14.98
N VAL A 416 -39.51 0.56 -16.16
CA VAL A 416 -38.21 1.04 -16.67
C VAL A 416 -38.46 2.17 -17.68
N THR A 417 -38.63 3.37 -17.14
CA THR A 417 -38.72 4.61 -17.93
C THR A 417 -37.34 5.21 -18.13
N GLU A 418 -37.17 6.01 -19.19
CA GLU A 418 -35.91 6.72 -19.46
C GLU A 418 -35.53 7.65 -18.31
N GLU A 419 -36.51 8.34 -17.72
CA GLU A 419 -36.32 9.17 -16.53
C GLU A 419 -35.76 8.40 -15.34
N ARG A 420 -36.21 7.16 -15.12
CA ARG A 420 -35.70 6.30 -14.04
C ARG A 420 -34.29 5.81 -14.31
N VAL A 421 -33.96 5.48 -15.56
CA VAL A 421 -32.59 5.12 -15.96
C VAL A 421 -31.66 6.32 -15.79
N LEU A 422 -32.09 7.51 -16.21
CA LEU A 422 -31.39 8.77 -16.00
C LEU A 422 -31.11 9.04 -14.52
N TRP A 423 -32.15 8.97 -13.70
CA TRP A 423 -32.04 9.16 -12.26
C TRP A 423 -31.09 8.15 -11.62
N ALA A 424 -31.19 6.86 -11.98
CA ALA A 424 -30.33 5.81 -11.44
C ALA A 424 -28.85 6.06 -11.75
N VAL A 425 -28.52 6.41 -13.01
CA VAL A 425 -27.13 6.67 -13.42
C VAL A 425 -26.57 7.94 -12.76
N HIS A 426 -27.39 8.98 -12.59
CA HIS A 426 -26.98 10.22 -11.92
C HIS A 426 -26.96 10.15 -10.39
N SER A 427 -27.59 9.14 -9.78
CA SER A 427 -27.54 8.92 -8.33
C SER A 427 -26.16 8.50 -7.82
N PHE A 428 -25.30 7.97 -8.70
CA PHE A 428 -23.95 7.56 -8.35
C PHE A 428 -22.96 8.72 -8.35
N ASP A 429 -22.08 8.76 -7.35
CA ASP A 429 -20.90 9.62 -7.38
C ASP A 429 -20.04 9.33 -8.63
N PRO A 430 -19.71 10.33 -9.46
CA PRO A 430 -19.07 10.10 -10.76
C PRO A 430 -17.76 9.30 -10.67
N TYR A 431 -16.97 9.54 -9.62
CA TYR A 431 -15.66 8.93 -9.41
C TYR A 431 -15.65 7.84 -8.34
N LYS A 432 -16.80 7.22 -8.07
CA LYS A 432 -16.86 6.04 -7.22
C LYS A 432 -16.07 4.89 -7.85
N SER A 433 -15.59 3.97 -7.01
CA SER A 433 -14.86 2.79 -7.47
C SER A 433 -15.70 1.97 -8.46
N ALA A 434 -15.06 1.49 -9.53
CA ALA A 434 -15.68 0.57 -10.48
C ALA A 434 -16.01 -0.78 -9.83
N GLY A 435 -17.03 -1.45 -10.36
CA GLY A 435 -17.33 -2.84 -10.01
C GLY A 435 -16.35 -3.83 -10.65
N PRO A 436 -16.66 -5.14 -10.58
CA PRO A 436 -15.89 -6.19 -11.28
C PRO A 436 -15.79 -5.97 -12.80
N ASP A 437 -16.79 -5.29 -13.38
CA ASP A 437 -16.87 -4.85 -14.78
C ASP A 437 -15.78 -3.82 -15.17
N GLY A 438 -15.16 -3.14 -14.19
CA GLY A 438 -14.19 -2.09 -14.45
C GLY A 438 -14.80 -0.80 -15.00
N ILE A 439 -16.13 -0.65 -15.00
CA ILE A 439 -16.83 0.55 -15.48
C ILE A 439 -16.98 1.56 -14.34
N LEU A 440 -16.62 2.81 -14.60
CA LEU A 440 -16.81 3.91 -13.66
C LEU A 440 -18.16 4.58 -13.88
N PRO A 441 -18.86 5.05 -12.84
CA PRO A 441 -20.13 5.75 -13.01
C PRO A 441 -20.06 6.97 -13.94
N ILE A 442 -18.95 7.72 -13.92
CA ILE A 442 -18.70 8.84 -14.85
C ILE A 442 -18.71 8.41 -16.33
N MET A 443 -18.31 7.17 -16.65
CA MET A 443 -18.35 6.66 -18.02
C MET A 443 -19.80 6.55 -18.50
N LEU A 444 -20.69 6.03 -17.65
CA LEU A 444 -22.12 5.94 -17.94
C LEU A 444 -22.75 7.33 -18.00
N GLN A 445 -22.46 8.21 -17.05
CA GLN A 445 -23.00 9.58 -17.02
C GLN A 445 -22.61 10.41 -18.25
N LYS A 446 -21.41 10.20 -18.82
CA LYS A 446 -20.92 10.93 -20.00
C LYS A 446 -21.36 10.32 -21.33
N SER A 447 -21.81 9.07 -21.34
CA SER A 447 -22.33 8.39 -22.54
C SER A 447 -23.84 8.20 -22.53
N LEU A 448 -24.52 8.66 -21.47
CA LEU A 448 -25.91 8.31 -21.18
C LEU A 448 -26.87 8.63 -22.32
N ASN A 449 -26.74 9.80 -22.95
CA ASN A 449 -27.60 10.20 -24.07
C ASN A 449 -27.52 9.23 -25.26
N SER A 450 -26.36 8.59 -25.46
CA SER A 450 -26.10 7.66 -26.56
C SER A 450 -26.53 6.23 -26.23
N ILE A 451 -26.56 5.85 -24.95
CA ILE A 451 -26.76 4.45 -24.51
C ILE A 451 -28.07 4.23 -23.73
N ILE A 452 -28.83 5.28 -23.42
CA ILE A 452 -30.05 5.19 -22.61
C ILE A 452 -31.09 4.23 -23.18
N GLY A 453 -31.25 4.20 -24.51
CA GLY A 453 -32.15 3.27 -25.20
C GLY A 453 -31.72 1.81 -25.02
N MET A 454 -30.41 1.54 -25.05
CA MET A 454 -29.84 0.22 -24.83
C MET A 454 -30.05 -0.24 -23.39
N LEU A 455 -29.73 0.63 -22.42
CA LEU A 455 -29.91 0.33 -20.98
C LEU A 455 -31.37 0.07 -20.62
N ARG A 456 -32.29 0.86 -21.18
CA ARG A 456 -33.73 0.67 -21.03
C ARG A 456 -34.18 -0.67 -21.62
N GLY A 457 -33.75 -0.99 -22.85
CA GLY A 457 -34.06 -2.24 -23.53
C GLY A 457 -33.63 -3.47 -22.74
N MET A 458 -32.36 -3.53 -22.35
CA MET A 458 -31.80 -4.64 -21.56
C MET A 458 -32.54 -4.81 -20.23
N SER A 459 -32.82 -3.72 -19.52
CA SER A 459 -33.52 -3.75 -18.23
C SER A 459 -34.97 -4.22 -18.37
N CYS A 460 -35.67 -3.86 -19.46
CA CYS A 460 -37.01 -4.35 -19.74
C CYS A 460 -37.03 -5.86 -20.01
N ILE A 461 -36.08 -6.37 -20.80
CA ILE A 461 -36.01 -7.79 -21.15
C ILE A 461 -35.60 -8.62 -19.93
N ARG A 462 -34.64 -8.17 -19.11
CA ARG A 462 -34.24 -8.92 -17.91
C ARG A 462 -35.41 -9.10 -16.93
N LEU A 463 -36.24 -8.07 -16.75
CA LEU A 463 -37.48 -8.16 -15.96
C LEU A 463 -38.52 -9.12 -16.58
N HIS A 464 -38.46 -9.35 -17.89
CA HIS A 464 -39.33 -10.26 -18.63
C HIS A 464 -38.84 -11.73 -18.57
N THR A 465 -37.54 -11.97 -18.79
CA THR A 465 -36.93 -13.32 -18.87
C THR A 465 -36.78 -14.00 -17.52
N GLU A 466 -36.47 -13.27 -16.45
CA GLU A 466 -36.39 -13.81 -15.08
C GLU A 466 -37.72 -14.42 -14.58
N LYS A 467 -38.84 -14.13 -15.25
CA LYS A 467 -40.15 -14.72 -14.98
C LYS A 467 -40.58 -15.81 -15.96
N MET A 468 -39.98 -15.90 -17.14
CA MET A 468 -40.26 -16.94 -18.14
C MET A 468 -39.61 -18.28 -17.76
N GLU A 469 -38.36 -18.26 -17.27
CA GLU A 469 -37.68 -19.49 -16.83
C GLU A 469 -38.31 -20.10 -15.57
N ARG A 470 -39.01 -19.30 -14.76
CA ARG A 470 -39.77 -19.78 -13.59
C ARG A 470 -41.03 -20.57 -13.98
N GLY A 471 -41.48 -20.51 -15.24
CA GLY A 471 -42.71 -21.18 -15.71
C GLY A 471 -42.49 -22.43 -16.56
N LYS A 472 -41.26 -22.71 -17.02
CA LYS A 472 -40.96 -23.85 -17.90
C LYS A 472 -40.35 -25.09 -17.20
N GLY A 473 -40.17 -25.04 -15.88
CA GLY A 473 -39.65 -26.16 -15.09
C GLY A 473 -40.70 -27.19 -14.64
N GLY A 474 -41.96 -27.04 -15.05
CA GLY A 474 -43.01 -28.02 -14.83
C GLY A 474 -43.51 -28.52 -16.19
N VAL A 475 -43.69 -29.84 -16.31
CA VAL A 475 -44.11 -30.59 -17.50
C VAL A 475 -42.95 -31.05 -18.40
N HIS A 476 -42.23 -32.06 -17.93
CA HIS A 476 -42.09 -33.32 -18.66
C HIS A 476 -42.16 -34.48 -17.66
N ASN A 477 -43.09 -35.41 -17.93
CA ASN A 477 -43.26 -36.70 -17.24
C ASN A 477 -42.05 -37.59 -17.46
#